data_AF-A0A8B6M6H4-F1
#
_entry.id   AF-A0A8B6M6H4-F1
#
_cell.length_a   1.000
_cell.length_b   1.000
_cell.length_c   1.000
_cell.angle_alpha   90.00
_cell.angle_beta   90.00
_cell.angle_gamma   90.00
#
_symmetry.space_group_name_H-M   'P 1'
#
loop_
_entity.id
_entity.type
_entity.pdbx_description
1 polymer ?
#
loop_
_entity_poly.entity_id
_entity_poly.type
_entity_poly.pdbx_seq_one_letter_code
_entity_poly.pdbx_strand_id
1 'polypeptide(L)'
;MMGPWRLNLGEQPTSPSAPPITVDNADTWLDFTDLVFLDPPGTGYSRILSKSETARHHLYSVEGDIEALSVVIRKWLGANKRLESPKFIVGESYGGFRAPKLVRRLQDTEGIGVEGLVLISPVIDFAWFEGTNNPLPFVTHLPSLAAAARGLTIADARQSLADVEAYAAGPYLTDLVRGERDPAALARIVDNVTRITGLDAAFVRRLGGRIDPSSFARERGRDEGKISSRYDSNVSAFDPFPHSASTDYSDAILDADKTPLASAMADITANRLGWPVDARYEILNESVNRQWDWDGKRDKNQSLSDLKQELAIDPRLRVVVMHGLTDQVTPYFASKLLIDQIPPFGDPDRISLKVYDGGHMPYLRDQSRAAMREDARKLFEGK
;
A
#
# COMPACT_ATOMS: atom_id res chain seq x y z
N MET A 1 4.58 -5.78 -11.74
CA MET A 1 3.25 -5.48 -12.34
C MET A 1 3.34 -4.87 -13.73
N MET A 2 4.01 -3.72 -13.93
CA MET A 2 3.85 -2.91 -15.16
C MET A 2 4.91 -3.17 -16.24
N GLY A 3 6.13 -3.53 -15.84
CA GLY A 3 7.27 -3.70 -16.76
C GLY A 3 7.12 -4.86 -17.74
N PRO A 4 8.05 -5.01 -18.69
CA PRO A 4 8.00 -6.04 -19.74
C PRO A 4 8.21 -7.45 -19.20
N TRP A 5 8.84 -7.58 -18.04
CA TRP A 5 9.11 -8.85 -17.39
C TRP A 5 8.57 -8.87 -15.97
N ARG A 6 8.27 -10.07 -15.48
CA ARG A 6 7.86 -10.31 -14.10
C ARG A 6 8.49 -11.59 -13.57
N LEU A 7 8.61 -11.67 -12.25
CA LEU A 7 8.77 -12.95 -11.58
C LEU A 7 7.43 -13.68 -11.51
N ASN A 8 7.48 -15.00 -11.48
CA ASN A 8 6.30 -15.82 -11.21
C ASN A 8 6.12 -15.99 -9.69
N LEU A 9 5.73 -14.89 -9.04
CA LEU A 9 5.36 -14.86 -7.64
C LEU A 9 3.86 -15.19 -7.60
N GLY A 10 3.53 -16.47 -7.37
CA GLY A 10 2.14 -16.96 -7.43
C GLY A 10 1.35 -16.62 -6.16
N GLU A 11 0.20 -17.28 -5.98
CA GLU A 11 -0.67 -17.12 -4.80
C GLU A 11 -0.14 -17.78 -3.52
N GLN A 12 0.99 -18.48 -3.61
CA GLN A 12 1.64 -19.16 -2.49
C GLN A 12 2.92 -18.42 -2.10
N PRO A 13 3.38 -18.53 -0.83
CA PRO A 13 4.63 -17.92 -0.42
C PRO A 13 5.76 -18.30 -1.37
N THR A 14 6.42 -17.31 -1.96
CA THR A 14 7.61 -17.56 -2.78
C THR A 14 8.73 -18.09 -1.90
N SER A 15 9.56 -18.99 -2.40
CA SER A 15 10.79 -19.35 -1.69
C SER A 15 11.82 -18.22 -1.83
N PRO A 16 12.49 -17.78 -0.74
CA PRO A 16 13.64 -16.89 -0.85
C PRO A 16 14.77 -17.45 -1.72
N SER A 17 14.83 -18.78 -1.90
CA SER A 17 15.79 -19.48 -2.76
C SER A 17 15.28 -19.69 -4.19
N ALA A 18 14.11 -19.16 -4.55
CA ALA A 18 13.60 -19.25 -5.91
C ALA A 18 14.59 -18.60 -6.89
N PRO A 19 14.87 -19.24 -8.03
CA PRO A 19 15.78 -18.66 -9.01
C PRO A 19 15.15 -17.37 -9.58
N PRO A 20 15.96 -16.35 -9.94
CA PRO A 20 15.48 -15.06 -10.45
C PRO A 20 15.01 -15.14 -11.91
N ILE A 21 14.32 -16.22 -12.29
CA ILE A 21 13.88 -16.45 -13.66
C ILE A 21 12.65 -15.60 -13.91
N THR A 22 12.84 -14.60 -14.76
CA THR A 22 11.76 -13.74 -15.24
C THR A 22 11.06 -14.36 -16.43
N VAL A 23 9.77 -14.07 -16.54
CA VAL A 23 8.91 -14.40 -17.69
C VAL A 23 8.40 -13.11 -18.32
N ASP A 24 8.01 -13.19 -19.59
CA ASP A 24 7.35 -12.08 -20.27
C ASP A 24 6.03 -11.73 -19.57
N ASN A 25 5.80 -10.44 -19.41
CA ASN A 25 4.61 -9.92 -18.75
C ASN A 25 3.54 -9.57 -19.79
N ALA A 26 2.59 -10.50 -20.00
CA ALA A 26 1.43 -10.27 -20.87
C ALA A 26 0.56 -9.09 -20.39
N ASP A 27 0.63 -8.75 -19.09
CA ASP A 27 -0.08 -7.63 -18.49
C ASP A 27 0.81 -6.37 -18.36
N THR A 28 1.83 -6.23 -19.21
CA THR A 28 2.62 -5.00 -19.25
C THR A 28 1.76 -3.80 -19.65
N TRP A 29 2.13 -2.61 -19.17
CA TRP A 29 1.49 -1.35 -19.54
C TRP A 29 2.16 -0.68 -20.74
N LEU A 30 3.29 -1.24 -21.22
CA LEU A 30 4.07 -0.70 -22.33
C LEU A 30 3.31 -0.62 -23.65
N ASP A 31 2.15 -1.27 -23.77
CA ASP A 31 1.34 -1.22 -24.97
C ASP A 31 0.46 0.04 -25.06
N PHE A 32 0.27 0.76 -23.94
CA PHE A 32 -0.48 2.02 -23.92
C PHE A 32 0.27 3.18 -23.26
N THR A 33 1.44 2.97 -22.63
CA THR A 33 2.22 4.07 -22.04
C THR A 33 3.72 3.80 -21.94
N ASP A 34 4.52 4.87 -22.01
CA ASP A 34 5.95 4.83 -21.68
C ASP A 34 6.10 4.74 -20.14
N LEU A 35 6.98 3.86 -19.64
CA LEU A 35 7.18 3.66 -18.20
C LEU A 35 8.54 4.22 -17.73
N VAL A 36 8.52 4.97 -16.63
CA VAL A 36 9.73 5.49 -15.96
C VAL A 36 9.69 5.09 -14.49
N PHE A 37 10.67 4.30 -14.06
CA PHE A 37 10.84 3.89 -12.66
C PHE A 37 11.93 4.73 -12.01
N LEU A 38 11.63 5.31 -10.86
CA LEU A 38 12.55 6.18 -10.13
C LEU A 38 12.85 5.55 -8.77
N ASP A 39 14.12 5.21 -8.54
CA ASP A 39 14.62 4.82 -7.22
C ASP A 39 15.00 6.10 -6.45
N PRO A 40 14.32 6.47 -5.35
CA PRO A 40 14.76 7.56 -4.48
C PRO A 40 16.17 7.34 -3.90
N PRO A 41 16.84 8.40 -3.41
CA PRO A 41 18.16 8.29 -2.79
C PRO A 41 18.24 7.19 -1.72
N GLY A 42 19.19 6.26 -1.87
CA GLY A 42 19.39 5.15 -0.93
C GLY A 42 18.56 3.90 -1.21
N THR A 43 17.73 3.89 -2.27
CA THR A 43 16.96 2.72 -2.72
C THR A 43 17.45 2.22 -4.08
N GLY A 44 17.14 0.98 -4.43
CA GLY A 44 17.60 0.32 -5.66
C GLY A 44 19.08 0.54 -5.92
N TYR A 45 19.43 1.17 -7.04
CA TYR A 45 20.82 1.57 -7.35
C TYR A 45 21.13 3.05 -7.08
N SER A 46 20.17 3.85 -6.62
CA SER A 46 20.38 5.26 -6.29
C SER A 46 21.26 5.42 -5.04
N ARG A 47 22.25 6.32 -5.12
CA ARG A 47 23.23 6.57 -4.04
C ARG A 47 23.40 8.06 -3.79
N ILE A 48 23.59 8.43 -2.54
CA ILE A 48 23.98 9.78 -2.14
C ILE A 48 25.50 9.86 -2.16
N LEU A 49 26.06 10.62 -3.10
CA LEU A 49 27.51 10.82 -3.20
C LEU A 49 28.04 11.91 -2.25
N SER A 50 27.14 12.78 -1.77
CA SER A 50 27.50 13.83 -0.81
C SER A 50 27.90 13.21 0.54
N LYS A 51 29.02 13.68 1.09
CA LYS A 51 29.44 13.34 2.45
C LYS A 51 28.79 14.23 3.53
N SER A 52 28.00 15.22 3.12
CA SER A 52 27.33 16.13 4.05
C SER A 52 26.18 15.41 4.77
N GLU A 53 26.25 15.39 6.11
CA GLU A 53 25.18 14.91 6.98
C GLU A 53 23.89 15.68 6.73
N THR A 54 23.97 17.01 6.63
CA THR A 54 22.81 17.87 6.38
C THR A 54 22.13 17.55 5.05
N ALA A 55 22.91 17.33 3.98
CA ALA A 55 22.34 16.98 2.68
C ALA A 55 21.65 15.61 2.73
N ARG A 56 22.23 14.64 3.43
CA ARG A 56 21.63 13.31 3.57
C ARG A 56 20.40 13.32 4.45
N HIS A 57 20.41 14.05 5.57
CA HIS A 57 19.25 14.23 6.43
C HIS A 57 18.10 14.87 5.66
N HIS A 58 18.39 15.91 4.85
CA HIS A 58 17.39 16.52 3.97
C HIS A 58 16.79 15.52 2.99
N LEU A 59 17.63 14.76 2.27
CA LEU A 59 17.16 13.73 1.32
C LEU A 59 16.41 12.57 1.99
N TYR A 60 16.59 12.36 3.29
CA TYR A 60 15.86 11.37 4.11
C TYR A 60 14.73 12.02 4.91
N SER A 61 14.17 13.13 4.43
CA SER A 61 12.97 13.76 4.98
C SER A 61 11.83 13.69 3.99
N VAL A 62 10.59 13.84 4.47
CA VAL A 62 9.40 13.94 3.62
C VAL A 62 9.57 15.03 2.55
N GLU A 63 9.99 16.23 2.95
CA GLU A 63 10.13 17.36 2.02
C GLU A 63 11.26 17.11 1.00
N GLY A 64 12.46 16.78 1.47
CA GLY A 64 13.60 16.60 0.59
C GLY A 64 13.46 15.42 -0.38
N ASP A 65 12.69 14.38 -0.03
CA ASP A 65 12.31 13.29 -0.93
C ASP A 65 11.44 13.81 -2.09
N ILE A 66 10.40 14.59 -1.78
CA ILE A 66 9.50 15.18 -2.78
C ILE A 66 10.24 16.15 -3.68
N GLU A 67 11.11 17.01 -3.12
CA GLU A 67 11.94 17.94 -3.88
C GLU A 67 12.92 17.22 -4.82
N ALA A 68 13.61 16.20 -4.32
CA ALA A 68 14.57 15.47 -5.14
C ALA A 68 13.87 14.78 -6.32
N LEU A 69 12.75 14.13 -6.08
CA LEU A 69 11.98 13.43 -7.11
C LEU A 69 11.34 14.40 -8.11
N SER A 70 10.82 15.56 -7.67
CA SER A 70 10.24 16.57 -8.57
C SER A 70 11.28 17.09 -9.56
N VAL A 71 12.49 17.38 -9.06
CA VAL A 71 13.61 17.83 -9.90
C VAL A 71 14.04 16.74 -10.88
N VAL A 72 14.12 15.48 -10.45
CA VAL A 72 14.46 14.35 -11.33
C VAL A 72 13.43 14.21 -12.45
N ILE A 73 12.13 14.27 -12.14
CA ILE A 73 11.06 14.17 -13.14
C ILE A 73 11.16 15.31 -14.15
N ARG A 74 11.26 16.56 -13.71
CA ARG A 74 11.37 17.71 -14.63
C ARG A 74 12.60 17.57 -15.55
N LYS A 75 13.76 17.21 -14.99
CA LYS A 75 15.00 17.03 -15.77
C LYS A 75 14.87 15.88 -16.76
N TRP A 76 14.28 14.76 -16.36
CA TRP A 76 14.07 13.62 -17.24
C TRP A 76 13.15 13.98 -18.40
N LEU A 77 12.03 14.68 -18.14
CA LEU A 77 11.09 15.13 -19.17
C LEU A 77 11.79 16.05 -20.20
N GLY A 78 12.60 17.00 -19.73
CA GLY A 78 13.35 17.90 -20.60
C GLY A 78 14.39 17.16 -21.45
N ALA A 79 15.18 16.29 -20.82
CA ALA A 79 16.22 15.51 -21.51
C ALA A 79 15.65 14.56 -22.58
N ASN A 80 14.45 14.01 -22.36
CA ASN A 80 13.81 13.05 -23.24
C ASN A 80 12.78 13.67 -24.19
N LYS A 81 12.63 15.00 -24.21
CA LYS A 81 11.66 15.74 -25.04
C LYS A 81 10.22 15.23 -24.83
N ARG A 82 9.83 15.04 -23.57
CA ARG A 82 8.52 14.53 -23.14
C ARG A 82 7.67 15.56 -22.40
N LEU A 83 8.02 16.84 -22.45
CA LEU A 83 7.27 17.90 -21.77
C LEU A 83 5.80 17.99 -22.21
N GLU A 84 5.53 17.76 -23.50
CA GLU A 84 4.17 17.80 -24.10
C GLU A 84 3.34 16.52 -23.85
N SER A 85 3.97 15.43 -23.41
CA SER A 85 3.24 14.19 -23.13
C SER A 85 2.27 14.36 -21.96
N PRO A 86 1.15 13.64 -21.91
CA PRO A 86 0.39 13.45 -20.68
C PRO A 86 1.27 12.80 -19.60
N LYS A 87 1.19 13.27 -18.35
CA LYS A 87 1.93 12.71 -17.22
C LYS A 87 0.96 12.04 -16.25
N PHE A 88 1.30 10.82 -15.84
CA PHE A 88 0.60 10.09 -14.79
C PHE A 88 1.63 9.63 -13.75
N ILE A 89 1.25 9.61 -12.47
CA ILE A 89 2.09 9.10 -11.39
C ILE A 89 1.44 7.84 -10.81
N VAL A 90 2.22 6.77 -10.74
CA VAL A 90 1.84 5.53 -10.06
C VAL A 90 2.57 5.47 -8.73
N GLY A 91 1.85 5.25 -7.64
CA GLY A 91 2.42 5.14 -6.30
C GLY A 91 1.83 3.97 -5.54
N GLU A 92 2.67 3.11 -4.97
CA GLU A 92 2.26 1.97 -4.15
C GLU A 92 2.59 2.21 -2.68
N SER A 93 1.68 1.86 -1.75
CA SER A 93 1.94 1.93 -0.31
C SER A 93 2.36 3.35 0.11
N TYR A 94 3.60 3.55 0.59
CA TYR A 94 4.17 4.88 0.85
C TYR A 94 4.21 5.79 -0.39
N GLY A 95 4.28 5.21 -1.59
CA GLY A 95 4.10 5.92 -2.86
C GLY A 95 2.73 6.60 -2.97
N GLY A 96 1.70 6.11 -2.28
CA GLY A 96 0.40 6.74 -2.14
C GLY A 96 0.41 8.05 -1.34
N PHE A 97 1.33 8.16 -0.38
CA PHE A 97 1.57 9.38 0.38
C PHE A 97 2.42 10.36 -0.45
N ARG A 98 3.43 9.83 -1.14
CA ARG A 98 4.33 10.57 -2.00
C ARG A 98 3.64 11.19 -3.22
N ALA A 99 2.76 10.44 -3.88
CA ALA A 99 2.23 10.83 -5.20
C ALA A 99 1.42 12.14 -5.20
N PRO A 100 0.44 12.38 -4.28
CA PRO A 100 -0.27 13.66 -4.25
C PRO A 100 0.64 14.85 -3.93
N LYS A 101 1.61 14.66 -3.01
CA LYS A 101 2.63 15.68 -2.70
C LYS A 101 3.51 16.02 -3.90
N LEU A 102 3.87 14.99 -4.67
CA LEU A 102 4.66 15.15 -5.86
C LEU A 102 3.89 15.88 -6.97
N VAL A 103 2.59 15.60 -7.15
CA VAL A 103 1.73 16.39 -8.05
C VAL A 103 1.75 17.86 -7.65
N ARG A 104 1.48 18.15 -6.37
CA ARG A 104 1.49 19.52 -5.82
C ARG A 104 2.80 20.24 -6.11
N ARG A 105 3.94 19.62 -5.79
CA ARG A 105 5.27 20.21 -5.99
C ARG A 105 5.62 20.39 -7.47
N LEU A 106 5.27 19.42 -8.32
CA LEU A 106 5.49 19.50 -9.76
C LEU A 106 4.73 20.67 -10.37
N GLN A 107 3.48 20.88 -9.95
CA GLN A 107 2.66 21.99 -10.42
C GLN A 107 3.17 23.34 -9.87
N ASP A 108 3.32 23.46 -8.54
CA ASP A 108 3.63 24.74 -7.89
C ASP A 108 5.04 25.27 -8.20
N THR A 109 6.00 24.37 -8.43
CA THR A 109 7.44 24.76 -8.49
C THR A 109 8.14 24.33 -9.76
N GLU A 110 7.91 23.11 -10.22
CA GLU A 110 8.64 22.59 -11.38
C GLU A 110 7.98 22.96 -12.73
N GLY A 111 6.77 23.51 -12.71
CA GLY A 111 6.01 23.88 -13.91
C GLY A 111 5.55 22.67 -14.73
N ILE A 112 5.28 21.53 -14.07
CA ILE A 112 4.88 20.28 -14.70
C ILE A 112 3.47 19.88 -14.23
N GLY A 113 2.51 19.87 -15.17
CA GLY A 113 1.18 19.33 -14.92
C GLY A 113 1.14 17.80 -14.93
N VAL A 114 0.24 17.21 -14.13
CA VAL A 114 0.00 15.77 -14.03
C VAL A 114 -1.49 15.54 -14.21
N GLU A 115 -1.86 14.65 -15.14
CA GLU A 115 -3.26 14.42 -15.53
C GLU A 115 -3.93 13.32 -14.71
N GLY A 116 -3.15 12.42 -14.09
CA GLY A 116 -3.74 11.42 -13.23
C GLY A 116 -2.81 10.70 -12.29
N LEU A 117 -3.44 10.05 -11.30
CA LEU A 117 -2.80 9.23 -10.28
C LEU A 117 -3.36 7.81 -10.31
N VAL A 118 -2.46 6.81 -10.26
CA VAL A 118 -2.80 5.42 -9.93
C VAL A 118 -2.18 5.09 -8.58
N LEU A 119 -3.00 4.94 -7.54
CA LEU A 119 -2.54 4.69 -6.19
C LEU A 119 -2.85 3.24 -5.81
N ILE A 120 -1.82 2.42 -5.60
CA ILE A 120 -1.95 0.98 -5.29
C ILE A 120 -1.72 0.78 -3.80
N SER A 121 -2.71 0.21 -3.11
CA SER A 121 -2.73 0.04 -1.66
C SER A 121 -2.13 1.22 -0.88
N PRO A 122 -2.54 2.48 -1.15
CA PRO A 122 -1.83 3.64 -0.64
C PRO A 122 -2.02 3.85 0.86
N VAL A 123 -0.98 4.34 1.53
CA VAL A 123 -1.18 5.20 2.71
C VAL A 123 -1.41 6.62 2.23
N ILE A 124 -2.50 7.25 2.66
CA ILE A 124 -2.84 8.64 2.33
C ILE A 124 -2.69 9.52 3.57
N ASP A 125 -3.09 9.03 4.75
CA ASP A 125 -3.03 9.74 6.01
C ASP A 125 -2.61 8.77 7.13
N PHE A 126 -1.44 8.99 7.73
CA PHE A 126 -0.90 8.11 8.77
C PHE A 126 -1.76 8.09 10.04
N ALA A 127 -2.50 9.17 10.32
CA ALA A 127 -3.39 9.23 11.48
C ALA A 127 -4.54 8.22 11.39
N TRP A 128 -4.80 7.61 10.24
CA TRP A 128 -5.86 6.59 10.10
C TRP A 128 -5.38 5.16 10.40
N PHE A 129 -4.06 4.98 10.57
CA PHE A 129 -3.42 3.70 10.81
C PHE A 129 -2.63 3.67 12.13
N GLU A 130 -2.34 4.84 12.71
CA GLU A 130 -1.49 4.98 13.89
C GLU A 130 -2.20 5.77 15.00
N GLY A 131 -1.60 5.75 16.20
CA GLY A 131 -2.02 6.53 17.36
C GLY A 131 -2.49 5.65 18.53
N THR A 132 -1.88 5.86 19.71
CA THR A 132 -2.04 5.01 20.89
C THR A 132 -3.50 4.84 21.34
N ASN A 133 -4.29 5.91 21.29
CA ASN A 133 -5.70 5.91 21.73
C ASN A 133 -6.67 6.17 20.57
N ASN A 134 -6.22 5.90 19.34
CA ASN A 134 -7.02 6.12 18.16
C ASN A 134 -7.89 4.88 17.85
N PRO A 135 -9.22 5.01 17.77
CA PRO A 135 -10.08 3.87 17.41
C PRO A 135 -10.06 3.54 15.92
N LEU A 136 -9.65 4.48 15.05
CA LEU A 136 -9.74 4.34 13.60
C LEU A 136 -8.97 3.14 13.03
N PRO A 137 -7.75 2.78 13.49
CA PRO A 137 -7.06 1.60 12.98
C PRO A 137 -7.88 0.32 13.12
N PHE A 138 -8.62 0.14 14.22
CA PHE A 138 -9.47 -1.05 14.38
C PHE A 138 -10.68 -1.01 13.45
N VAL A 139 -11.30 0.16 13.29
CA VAL A 139 -12.43 0.38 12.40
C VAL A 139 -12.05 0.09 10.94
N THR A 140 -10.91 0.61 10.49
CA THR A 140 -10.48 0.50 9.09
C THR A 140 -10.03 -0.90 8.72
N HIS A 141 -9.46 -1.67 9.65
CA HIS A 141 -9.02 -3.05 9.39
C HIS A 141 -10.17 -4.06 9.41
N LEU A 142 -11.25 -3.81 10.18
CA LEU A 142 -12.28 -4.83 10.44
C LEU A 142 -12.86 -5.48 9.15
N PRO A 143 -13.16 -4.75 8.06
CA PRO A 143 -13.65 -5.38 6.83
C PRO A 143 -12.63 -6.32 6.18
N SER A 144 -11.35 -5.97 6.14
CA SER A 144 -10.29 -6.83 5.59
C SER A 144 -10.00 -8.05 6.48
N LEU A 145 -10.11 -7.90 7.81
CA LEU A 145 -10.08 -9.04 8.74
C LEU A 145 -11.27 -9.99 8.51
N ALA A 146 -12.47 -9.42 8.26
CA ALA A 146 -13.68 -10.20 8.00
C ALA A 146 -13.60 -10.94 6.65
N ALA A 147 -13.07 -10.28 5.62
CA ALA A 147 -12.84 -10.90 4.31
C ALA A 147 -11.94 -12.12 4.43
N ALA A 148 -10.85 -11.98 5.19
CA ALA A 148 -9.95 -13.07 5.50
C ALA A 148 -10.67 -14.17 6.29
N ALA A 149 -11.34 -13.82 7.41
CA ALA A 149 -12.08 -14.75 8.28
C ALA A 149 -13.05 -15.65 7.51
N ARG A 150 -13.73 -15.08 6.52
CA ARG A 150 -14.75 -15.75 5.71
C ARG A 150 -14.20 -16.37 4.43
N GLY A 151 -12.91 -16.19 4.11
CA GLY A 151 -12.28 -16.69 2.88
C GLY A 151 -12.92 -16.12 1.61
N LEU A 152 -13.30 -14.83 1.62
CA LEU A 152 -14.05 -14.23 0.52
C LEU A 152 -13.17 -13.91 -0.68
N THR A 153 -13.75 -14.03 -1.86
CA THR A 153 -13.29 -13.39 -3.09
C THR A 153 -14.02 -12.06 -3.32
N ILE A 154 -13.53 -11.22 -4.22
CA ILE A 154 -14.19 -9.96 -4.59
C ILE A 154 -15.58 -10.19 -5.19
N ALA A 155 -15.78 -11.32 -5.87
CA ALA A 155 -17.07 -11.72 -6.42
C ALA A 155 -18.13 -11.90 -5.30
N ASP A 156 -17.71 -12.39 -4.14
CA ASP A 156 -18.58 -12.62 -2.98
C ASP A 156 -18.63 -11.38 -2.06
N ALA A 157 -17.55 -10.58 -2.02
CA ALA A 157 -17.34 -9.55 -1.01
C ALA A 157 -18.34 -8.39 -1.04
N ARG A 158 -18.79 -7.94 -2.21
CA ARG A 158 -19.58 -6.68 -2.33
C ARG A 158 -20.89 -6.72 -1.54
N GLN A 159 -21.54 -7.88 -1.46
CA GLN A 159 -22.73 -8.06 -0.62
C GLN A 159 -22.37 -8.56 0.78
N SER A 160 -21.34 -9.40 0.89
CA SER A 160 -20.97 -10.04 2.15
C SER A 160 -20.21 -9.16 3.13
N LEU A 161 -19.69 -8.00 2.74
CA LEU A 161 -18.97 -7.08 3.64
C LEU A 161 -19.72 -5.78 3.93
N ALA A 162 -20.82 -5.48 3.22
CA ALA A 162 -21.56 -4.25 3.43
C ALA A 162 -22.09 -4.11 4.87
N ASP A 163 -22.50 -5.23 5.50
CA ASP A 163 -22.90 -5.25 6.91
C ASP A 163 -21.71 -4.97 7.85
N VAL A 164 -20.53 -5.48 7.51
CA VAL A 164 -19.29 -5.29 8.28
C VAL A 164 -18.81 -3.85 8.18
N GLU A 165 -18.83 -3.26 6.98
CA GLU A 165 -18.47 -1.85 6.75
C GLU A 165 -19.41 -0.90 7.51
N ALA A 166 -20.72 -1.14 7.44
CA ALA A 166 -21.71 -0.35 8.16
C ALA A 166 -21.56 -0.51 9.68
N TYR A 167 -21.26 -1.72 10.17
CA TYR A 167 -20.97 -1.95 11.57
C TYR A 167 -19.69 -1.23 12.01
N ALA A 168 -18.61 -1.34 11.23
CA ALA A 168 -17.31 -0.75 11.52
C ALA A 168 -17.38 0.77 11.65
N ALA A 169 -17.94 1.45 10.65
CA ALA A 169 -18.05 2.90 10.62
C ALA A 169 -19.17 3.47 11.51
N GLY A 170 -20.04 2.63 12.07
CA GLY A 170 -21.18 3.05 12.89
C GLY A 170 -21.11 2.51 14.33
N PRO A 171 -21.86 1.45 14.67
CA PRO A 171 -21.91 0.90 16.03
C PRO A 171 -20.55 0.58 16.64
N TYR A 172 -19.61 0.00 15.88
CA TYR A 172 -18.28 -0.35 16.40
C TYR A 172 -17.49 0.87 16.85
N LEU A 173 -17.37 1.87 15.97
CA LEU A 173 -16.74 3.14 16.31
C LEU A 173 -17.43 3.80 17.51
N THR A 174 -18.76 3.79 17.55
CA THR A 174 -19.56 4.35 18.65
C THR A 174 -19.24 3.68 19.98
N ASP A 175 -19.16 2.35 20.01
CA ASP A 175 -18.84 1.61 21.24
C ASP A 175 -17.35 1.77 21.62
N LEU A 176 -16.43 1.87 20.65
CA LEU A 176 -15.02 2.14 20.92
C LEU A 176 -14.81 3.49 21.63
N VAL A 177 -15.54 4.53 21.22
CA VAL A 177 -15.43 5.88 21.82
C VAL A 177 -16.18 6.03 23.15
N ARG A 178 -17.17 5.17 23.46
CA ARG A 178 -17.75 5.07 24.82
C ARG A 178 -16.71 4.63 25.84
N GLY A 179 -15.72 3.86 25.39
CA GLY A 179 -14.56 3.45 26.17
C GLY A 179 -14.80 2.24 27.05
N GLU A 180 -13.70 1.69 27.59
CA GLU A 180 -13.69 0.41 28.30
C GLU A 180 -14.42 0.41 29.64
N ARG A 181 -14.77 1.60 30.15
CA ARG A 181 -15.54 1.74 31.39
C ARG A 181 -17.02 1.43 31.21
N ASP A 182 -17.50 1.30 29.97
CA ASP A 182 -18.85 0.84 29.65
C ASP A 182 -18.83 -0.69 29.39
N PRO A 183 -19.21 -1.52 30.37
CA PRO A 183 -19.21 -2.97 30.21
C PRO A 183 -20.21 -3.46 29.16
N ALA A 184 -21.29 -2.71 28.89
CA ALA A 184 -22.26 -3.08 27.88
C ALA A 184 -21.73 -2.81 26.46
N ALA A 185 -21.00 -1.71 26.26
CA ALA A 185 -20.27 -1.44 25.02
C ALA A 185 -19.20 -2.49 24.76
N LEU A 186 -18.40 -2.83 25.78
CA LEU A 186 -17.40 -3.88 25.67
C LEU A 186 -18.03 -5.24 25.30
N ALA A 187 -19.15 -5.62 25.93
CA ALA A 187 -19.84 -6.86 25.60
C ALA A 187 -20.29 -6.90 24.13
N ARG A 188 -20.93 -5.83 23.62
CA ARG A 188 -21.34 -5.74 22.22
C ARG A 188 -20.17 -5.79 21.25
N ILE A 189 -19.07 -5.12 21.57
CA ILE A 189 -17.83 -5.17 20.78
C ILE A 189 -17.34 -6.61 20.69
N VAL A 190 -17.19 -7.29 21.84
CA VAL A 190 -16.67 -8.65 21.88
C VAL A 190 -17.55 -9.59 21.06
N ASP A 191 -18.88 -9.54 21.24
CA ASP A 191 -19.80 -10.42 20.54
C ASP A 191 -19.73 -10.23 19.01
N ASN A 192 -19.75 -8.98 18.54
CA ASN A 192 -19.72 -8.68 17.11
C ASN A 192 -18.35 -8.97 16.49
N VAL A 193 -17.25 -8.59 17.14
CA VAL A 193 -15.90 -8.84 16.63
C VAL A 193 -15.61 -10.34 16.58
N THR A 194 -16.03 -11.11 17.59
CA THR A 194 -15.95 -12.59 17.59
C THR A 194 -16.69 -13.15 16.38
N ARG A 195 -17.96 -12.76 16.17
CA ARG A 195 -18.77 -13.22 15.03
C ARG A 195 -18.15 -12.86 13.69
N ILE A 196 -17.58 -11.66 13.56
CA ILE A 196 -17.04 -11.14 12.30
C ILE A 196 -15.70 -11.79 11.95
N THR A 197 -14.83 -11.97 12.94
CA THR A 197 -13.45 -12.44 12.73
C THR A 197 -13.28 -13.95 12.89
N GLY A 198 -14.24 -14.63 13.54
CA GLY A 198 -14.16 -16.06 13.85
C GLY A 198 -13.13 -16.42 14.92
N LEU A 199 -12.48 -15.42 15.54
CA LEU A 199 -11.53 -15.63 16.64
C LEU A 199 -12.23 -16.08 17.92
N ASP A 200 -11.47 -16.74 18.80
CA ASP A 200 -11.97 -17.14 20.12
C ASP A 200 -12.47 -15.93 20.94
N ALA A 201 -13.65 -16.08 21.57
CA ALA A 201 -14.29 -15.00 22.30
C ALA A 201 -13.49 -14.55 23.54
N ALA A 202 -12.75 -15.45 24.19
CA ALA A 202 -11.88 -15.09 25.31
C ALA A 202 -10.65 -14.32 24.83
N PHE A 203 -10.08 -14.70 23.67
CA PHE A 203 -9.03 -13.92 23.01
C PHE A 203 -9.50 -12.51 22.65
N VAL A 204 -10.66 -12.39 21.98
CA VAL A 204 -11.24 -11.10 21.59
C VAL A 204 -11.51 -10.23 22.83
N ARG A 205 -12.09 -10.82 23.89
CA ARG A 205 -12.34 -10.12 25.16
C ARG A 205 -11.05 -9.63 25.82
N ARG A 206 -9.98 -10.44 25.80
CA ARG A 206 -8.67 -10.07 26.36
C ARG A 206 -8.08 -8.84 25.66
N LEU A 207 -8.37 -8.67 24.37
CA LEU A 207 -7.96 -7.49 23.58
C LEU A 207 -8.98 -6.34 23.63
N GLY A 208 -10.05 -6.45 24.42
CA GLY A 208 -11.13 -5.45 24.44
C GLY A 208 -11.85 -5.31 23.10
N GLY A 209 -11.80 -6.36 22.26
CA GLY A 209 -12.25 -6.39 20.87
C GLY A 209 -11.53 -5.43 19.92
N ARG A 210 -10.28 -5.06 20.24
CA ARG A 210 -9.38 -4.28 19.39
C ARG A 210 -8.36 -5.22 18.75
N ILE A 211 -8.70 -5.76 17.59
CA ILE A 211 -7.86 -6.73 16.90
C ILE A 211 -6.95 -6.00 15.91
N ASP A 212 -5.65 -5.98 16.19
CA ASP A 212 -4.65 -5.50 15.22
C ASP A 212 -4.25 -6.63 14.23
N PRO A 213 -3.70 -6.27 13.06
CA PRO A 213 -3.28 -7.25 12.05
C PRO A 213 -2.32 -8.33 12.55
N SER A 214 -1.38 -8.01 13.44
CA SER A 214 -0.41 -8.98 13.94
C SER A 214 -1.06 -9.98 14.89
N SER A 215 -1.98 -9.52 15.73
CA SER A 215 -2.81 -10.38 16.58
C SER A 215 -3.70 -11.30 15.75
N PHE A 216 -4.40 -10.77 14.74
CA PHE A 216 -5.24 -11.58 13.84
C PHE A 216 -4.42 -12.62 13.09
N ALA A 217 -3.30 -12.20 12.49
CA ALA A 217 -2.46 -13.04 11.66
C ALA A 217 -1.97 -14.29 12.38
N ARG A 218 -1.60 -14.12 13.66
CA ARG A 218 -1.11 -15.22 14.48
C ARG A 218 -2.24 -16.08 15.04
N GLU A 219 -3.30 -15.45 15.56
CA GLU A 219 -4.35 -16.19 16.26
C GLU A 219 -5.14 -17.11 15.32
N ARG A 220 -5.38 -16.67 14.07
CA ARG A 220 -6.09 -17.45 13.06
C ARG A 220 -5.44 -18.80 12.76
N GLY A 221 -4.11 -18.87 12.76
CA GLY A 221 -3.34 -20.08 12.41
C GLY A 221 -2.67 -20.76 13.60
N ARG A 222 -2.95 -20.31 14.83
CA ARG A 222 -2.20 -20.70 16.04
C ARG A 222 -2.20 -22.22 16.26
N ASP A 223 -3.35 -22.86 16.14
CA ASP A 223 -3.51 -24.30 16.38
C ASP A 223 -2.80 -25.16 15.33
N GLU A 224 -2.55 -24.60 14.14
CA GLU A 224 -1.76 -25.23 13.08
C GLU A 224 -0.26 -24.90 13.15
N GLY A 225 0.16 -24.07 14.12
CA GLY A 225 1.53 -23.54 14.19
C GLY A 225 1.87 -22.63 13.00
N LYS A 226 0.89 -21.92 12.45
CA LYS A 226 1.04 -21.03 11.29
C LYS A 226 0.71 -19.58 11.64
N ILE A 227 1.25 -18.68 10.83
CA ILE A 227 0.94 -17.26 10.83
C ILE A 227 0.60 -16.80 9.42
N SER A 228 -0.49 -16.04 9.26
CA SER A 228 -0.84 -15.46 7.96
C SER A 228 -0.03 -14.18 7.68
N SER A 229 0.20 -13.87 6.41
CA SER A 229 0.82 -12.62 5.99
C SER A 229 -0.13 -11.44 6.22
N ARG A 230 0.42 -10.28 6.58
CA ARG A 230 -0.36 -9.02 6.60
C ARG A 230 -0.50 -8.42 5.19
N TYR A 231 0.39 -8.80 4.27
CA TYR A 231 0.34 -8.42 2.86
C TYR A 231 -0.73 -9.19 2.09
N ASP A 232 -1.11 -10.40 2.50
CA ASP A 232 -2.35 -11.07 2.07
C ASP A 232 -2.64 -12.18 3.09
N SER A 233 -3.72 -12.02 3.85
CA SER A 233 -4.07 -12.95 4.93
C SER A 233 -4.54 -14.33 4.47
N ASN A 234 -4.69 -14.54 3.16
CA ASN A 234 -4.87 -15.88 2.58
C ASN A 234 -3.55 -16.66 2.45
N VAL A 235 -2.42 -15.98 2.55
CA VAL A 235 -1.08 -16.57 2.48
C VAL A 235 -0.59 -16.81 3.90
N SER A 236 -0.04 -18.00 4.19
CA SER A 236 0.50 -18.32 5.51
C SER A 236 1.79 -19.11 5.42
N ALA A 237 2.58 -19.03 6.49
CA ALA A 237 3.79 -19.82 6.69
C ALA A 237 3.84 -20.35 8.13
N PHE A 238 4.78 -21.24 8.42
CA PHE A 238 5.00 -21.71 9.78
C PHE A 238 5.45 -20.56 10.69
N ASP A 239 4.88 -20.48 11.89
CA ASP A 239 5.35 -19.60 12.96
C ASP A 239 6.73 -20.13 13.43
N PRO A 240 7.82 -19.35 13.36
CA PRO A 240 9.13 -19.79 13.87
C PRO A 240 9.15 -19.95 15.40
N PHE A 241 8.22 -19.31 16.12
CA PHE A 241 8.11 -19.33 17.57
C PHE A 241 6.67 -19.57 18.04
N PRO A 242 6.06 -20.74 17.74
CA PRO A 242 4.64 -21.00 17.97
C PRO A 242 4.25 -20.97 19.46
N HIS A 243 5.21 -21.19 20.35
CA HIS A 243 5.02 -21.17 21.80
C HIS A 243 5.37 -19.83 22.46
N SER A 244 5.88 -18.85 21.72
CA SER A 244 6.21 -17.53 22.28
C SER A 244 4.94 -16.74 22.61
N ALA A 245 4.95 -15.93 23.66
CA ALA A 245 3.87 -14.98 23.91
C ALA A 245 3.93 -13.79 22.94
N SER A 246 5.13 -13.40 22.49
CA SER A 246 5.33 -12.35 21.50
C SER A 246 5.32 -12.92 20.08
N THR A 247 4.98 -12.06 19.14
CA THR A 247 5.03 -12.34 17.72
C THR A 247 6.36 -11.81 17.18
N ASP A 248 7.22 -12.69 16.65
CA ASP A 248 8.48 -12.35 16.00
C ASP A 248 8.61 -13.25 14.76
N TYR A 249 8.31 -12.71 13.58
CA TYR A 249 8.26 -13.49 12.35
C TYR A 249 8.60 -12.61 11.14
N SER A 250 9.12 -13.26 10.11
CA SER A 250 9.23 -12.69 8.77
C SER A 250 7.91 -12.90 8.03
N ASP A 251 7.41 -11.84 7.37
CA ASP A 251 6.18 -11.91 6.61
C ASP A 251 6.38 -12.82 5.37
N ALA A 252 5.46 -13.76 5.19
CA ALA A 252 5.54 -14.81 4.16
C ALA A 252 5.50 -14.30 2.71
N ILE A 253 5.13 -13.02 2.50
CA ILE A 253 5.15 -12.37 1.19
C ILE A 253 6.32 -11.38 1.16
N LEU A 254 6.27 -10.34 1.98
CA LEU A 254 7.24 -9.24 1.89
C LEU A 254 8.68 -9.73 2.04
N ASP A 255 8.97 -10.49 3.10
CA ASP A 255 10.34 -10.89 3.39
C ASP A 255 10.81 -12.02 2.49
N ALA A 256 9.88 -12.86 2.03
CA ALA A 256 10.19 -13.95 1.12
C ALA A 256 10.47 -13.47 -0.31
N ASP A 257 9.74 -12.46 -0.79
CA ASP A 257 9.85 -11.94 -2.16
C ASP A 257 11.06 -11.00 -2.35
N LYS A 258 11.55 -10.33 -1.29
CA LYS A 258 12.69 -9.39 -1.35
C LYS A 258 13.91 -10.00 -2.06
N THR A 259 14.28 -11.22 -1.70
CA THR A 259 15.48 -11.88 -2.23
C THR A 259 15.38 -12.16 -3.73
N PRO A 260 14.37 -12.92 -4.23
CA PRO A 260 14.25 -13.18 -5.64
C PRO A 260 14.03 -11.89 -6.45
N LEU A 261 13.33 -10.87 -5.92
CA LEU A 261 13.21 -9.56 -6.57
C LEU A 261 14.56 -8.85 -6.74
N ALA A 262 15.40 -8.80 -5.69
CA ALA A 262 16.72 -8.19 -5.78
C ALA A 262 17.62 -8.89 -6.80
N SER A 263 17.61 -10.23 -6.79
CA SER A 263 18.38 -11.04 -7.74
C SER A 263 17.87 -10.88 -9.17
N ALA A 264 16.56 -10.78 -9.39
CA ALA A 264 15.98 -10.54 -10.71
C ALA A 264 16.35 -9.17 -11.25
N MET A 265 16.36 -8.13 -10.41
CA MET A 265 16.80 -6.80 -10.85
C MET A 265 18.28 -6.79 -11.25
N ALA A 266 19.14 -7.48 -10.50
CA ALA A 266 20.55 -7.62 -10.85
C ALA A 266 20.75 -8.39 -12.18
N ASP A 267 19.99 -9.47 -12.41
CA ASP A 267 20.02 -10.22 -13.66
C ASP A 267 19.51 -9.40 -14.85
N ILE A 268 18.39 -8.68 -14.68
CA ILE A 268 17.84 -7.80 -15.71
C ILE A 268 18.86 -6.74 -16.11
N THR A 269 19.45 -6.01 -15.16
CA THR A 269 20.39 -4.94 -15.50
C THR A 269 21.65 -5.48 -16.16
N ALA A 270 22.26 -6.52 -15.61
CA ALA A 270 23.49 -7.09 -16.14
C ALA A 270 23.28 -7.80 -17.50
N ASN A 271 22.31 -8.71 -17.58
CA ASN A 271 22.20 -9.67 -18.68
C ASN A 271 21.13 -9.32 -19.72
N ARG A 272 20.03 -8.66 -19.33
CA ARG A 272 18.98 -8.24 -20.29
C ARG A 272 19.24 -6.86 -20.87
N LEU A 273 19.65 -5.90 -20.03
CA LEU A 273 19.86 -4.51 -20.43
C LEU A 273 21.32 -4.20 -20.79
N GLY A 274 22.26 -5.10 -20.50
CA GLY A 274 23.68 -4.90 -20.78
C GLY A 274 24.32 -3.78 -19.96
N TRP A 275 23.76 -3.48 -18.79
CA TRP A 275 24.22 -2.44 -17.86
C TRP A 275 24.56 -3.07 -16.50
N PRO A 276 25.72 -3.75 -16.39
CA PRO A 276 26.14 -4.32 -15.12
C PRO A 276 26.43 -3.21 -14.10
N VAL A 277 25.88 -3.36 -12.90
CA VAL A 277 26.10 -2.43 -11.79
C VAL A 277 26.85 -3.16 -10.67
N ASP A 278 28.02 -2.66 -10.29
CA ASP A 278 28.80 -3.17 -9.16
C ASP A 278 28.25 -2.67 -7.82
N ALA A 279 27.01 -3.06 -7.53
CA ALA A 279 26.32 -2.76 -6.28
C ALA A 279 25.18 -3.75 -6.03
N ARG A 280 24.78 -3.89 -4.77
CA ARG A 280 23.53 -4.58 -4.40
C ARG A 280 22.32 -3.70 -4.76
N TYR A 281 21.29 -4.30 -5.34
CA TYR A 281 20.00 -3.63 -5.54
C TYR A 281 19.23 -3.59 -4.21
N GLU A 282 18.91 -2.40 -3.72
CA GLU A 282 18.23 -2.21 -2.43
C GLU A 282 16.70 -2.18 -2.60
N ILE A 283 16.03 -3.35 -2.52
CA ILE A 283 14.55 -3.47 -2.61
C ILE A 283 13.85 -2.71 -1.48
N LEU A 284 14.33 -2.87 -0.25
CA LEU A 284 13.84 -2.17 0.93
C LEU A 284 15.02 -1.84 1.85
N ASN A 285 15.26 -0.55 2.06
CA ASN A 285 16.40 -0.10 2.85
C ASN A 285 15.98 0.25 4.29
N GLU A 286 16.15 -0.70 5.20
CA GLU A 286 15.83 -0.54 6.62
C GLU A 286 16.65 0.56 7.31
N SER A 287 17.85 0.86 6.82
CA SER A 287 18.66 1.95 7.37
C SER A 287 18.06 3.32 7.03
N VAL A 288 17.57 3.48 5.80
CA VAL A 288 16.87 4.71 5.39
C VAL A 288 15.56 4.83 6.17
N ASN A 289 14.79 3.74 6.30
CA ASN A 289 13.55 3.74 7.08
C ASN A 289 13.76 4.23 8.53
N ARG A 290 14.79 3.71 9.23
CA ARG A 290 15.11 4.14 10.60
C ARG A 290 15.60 5.59 10.71
N GLN A 291 16.19 6.14 9.65
CA GLN A 291 16.71 7.50 9.61
C GLN A 291 15.69 8.49 9.02
N TRP A 292 14.51 8.03 8.62
CA TRP A 292 13.52 8.85 7.96
C TRP A 292 13.02 9.95 8.88
N ASP A 293 13.22 11.19 8.48
CA ASP A 293 12.71 12.36 9.18
C ASP A 293 11.27 12.65 8.74
N TRP A 294 10.36 12.50 9.69
CA TRP A 294 8.94 12.73 9.53
C TRP A 294 8.55 14.20 9.78
N ASP A 295 9.51 15.11 9.95
CA ASP A 295 9.26 16.49 10.39
C ASP A 295 8.40 16.51 11.67
N GLY A 296 8.83 15.70 12.65
CA GLY A 296 8.09 15.42 13.88
C GLY A 296 7.61 13.97 13.95
N LYS A 297 6.29 13.78 14.10
CA LYS A 297 5.71 12.44 14.26
C LYS A 297 5.06 11.95 12.96
N ARG A 298 5.24 10.67 12.66
CA ARG A 298 4.67 10.01 11.48
C ARG A 298 3.15 10.16 11.40
N ASP A 299 2.44 9.98 12.51
CA ASP A 299 0.98 10.13 12.62
C ASP A 299 0.45 11.54 12.30
N LYS A 300 1.31 12.56 12.17
CA LYS A 300 0.93 13.91 11.73
C LYS A 300 1.06 14.13 10.22
N ASN A 301 1.61 13.16 9.49
CA ASN A 301 1.86 13.27 8.07
C ASN A 301 0.67 12.73 7.26
N GLN A 302 0.22 13.52 6.29
CA GLN A 302 -0.82 13.13 5.34
C GLN A 302 -0.62 13.79 3.97
N SER A 303 -1.22 13.20 2.93
CA SER A 303 -1.28 13.71 1.56
C SER A 303 -2.70 13.97 1.04
N LEU A 304 -3.73 13.76 1.87
CA LEU A 304 -5.13 14.03 1.54
C LEU A 304 -5.36 15.53 1.25
N SER A 305 -4.73 16.42 2.01
CA SER A 305 -4.84 17.87 1.80
C SER A 305 -4.21 18.29 0.48
N ASP A 306 -3.07 17.71 0.10
CA ASP A 306 -2.45 17.92 -1.21
C ASP A 306 -3.42 17.47 -2.31
N LEU A 307 -3.97 16.25 -2.20
CA LEU A 307 -4.95 15.73 -3.15
C LEU A 307 -6.19 16.63 -3.28
N LYS A 308 -6.72 17.15 -2.16
CA LYS A 308 -7.85 18.09 -2.15
C LYS A 308 -7.53 19.39 -2.89
N GLN A 309 -6.34 19.96 -2.70
CA GLN A 309 -5.93 21.18 -3.38
C GLN A 309 -5.81 20.95 -4.89
N GLU A 310 -5.16 19.85 -5.29
CA GLU A 310 -4.93 19.55 -6.70
C GLU A 310 -6.22 19.24 -7.45
N LEU A 311 -7.14 18.47 -6.86
CA LEU A 311 -8.45 18.21 -7.46
C LEU A 311 -9.34 19.45 -7.56
N ALA A 312 -9.16 20.42 -6.65
CA ALA A 312 -9.91 21.67 -6.66
C ALA A 312 -9.42 22.62 -7.76
N ILE A 313 -8.10 22.66 -8.02
CA ILE A 313 -7.52 23.58 -9.00
C ILE A 313 -7.48 23.00 -10.42
N ASP A 314 -7.27 21.69 -10.57
CA ASP A 314 -7.21 21.03 -11.87
C ASP A 314 -8.45 20.14 -12.12
N PRO A 315 -9.42 20.59 -12.95
CA PRO A 315 -10.58 19.79 -13.30
C PRO A 315 -10.24 18.55 -14.14
N ARG A 316 -9.03 18.47 -14.72
CA ARG A 316 -8.58 17.33 -15.53
C ARG A 316 -7.99 16.19 -14.69
N LEU A 317 -7.49 16.49 -13.48
CA LEU A 317 -6.87 15.49 -12.63
C LEU A 317 -7.86 14.38 -12.27
N ARG A 318 -7.50 13.14 -12.61
CA ARG A 318 -8.27 11.92 -12.27
C ARG A 318 -7.44 10.96 -11.44
N VAL A 319 -8.07 10.28 -10.48
CA VAL A 319 -7.41 9.37 -9.54
C VAL A 319 -8.12 8.03 -9.53
N VAL A 320 -7.36 6.95 -9.63
CA VAL A 320 -7.82 5.60 -9.30
C VAL A 320 -7.02 5.07 -8.12
N VAL A 321 -7.72 4.66 -7.08
CA VAL A 321 -7.17 3.98 -5.92
C VAL A 321 -7.50 2.49 -6.05
N MET A 322 -6.48 1.65 -6.00
CA MET A 322 -6.57 0.20 -6.22
C MET A 322 -6.11 -0.53 -4.96
N HIS A 323 -6.93 -1.40 -4.40
CA HIS A 323 -6.62 -2.16 -3.19
C HIS A 323 -6.85 -3.65 -3.36
N GLY A 324 -6.13 -4.45 -2.58
CA GLY A 324 -6.54 -5.83 -2.32
C GLY A 324 -7.58 -5.91 -1.19
N LEU A 325 -8.51 -6.83 -1.34
CA LEU A 325 -9.57 -7.10 -0.37
C LEU A 325 -9.03 -7.48 1.02
N THR A 326 -7.98 -8.31 1.06
CA THR A 326 -7.39 -8.88 2.29
C THR A 326 -6.14 -8.14 2.77
N ASP A 327 -5.89 -6.93 2.26
CA ASP A 327 -4.79 -6.06 2.68
C ASP A 327 -4.97 -5.63 4.13
N GLN A 328 -3.97 -5.94 4.98
CA GLN A 328 -3.94 -5.53 6.38
C GLN A 328 -2.77 -4.57 6.69
N VAL A 329 -2.06 -4.11 5.66
CA VAL A 329 -1.01 -3.08 5.78
C VAL A 329 -1.64 -1.70 5.62
N THR A 330 -2.45 -1.52 4.58
CA THR A 330 -3.23 -0.31 4.32
C THR A 330 -4.63 -0.73 3.84
N PRO A 331 -5.57 -1.13 4.72
CA PRO A 331 -6.84 -1.68 4.29
C PRO A 331 -7.66 -0.73 3.40
N TYR A 332 -8.35 -1.29 2.40
CA TYR A 332 -9.16 -0.53 1.43
C TYR A 332 -10.20 0.39 2.10
N PHE A 333 -10.73 -0.03 3.25
CA PHE A 333 -11.77 0.71 3.95
C PHE A 333 -11.24 2.02 4.53
N ALA A 334 -9.94 2.11 4.87
CA ALA A 334 -9.32 3.38 5.22
C ALA A 334 -9.36 4.36 4.04
N SER A 335 -8.94 3.92 2.85
CA SER A 335 -9.00 4.75 1.64
C SER A 335 -10.43 5.12 1.27
N LYS A 336 -11.40 4.20 1.41
CA LYS A 336 -12.81 4.51 1.21
C LYS A 336 -13.25 5.68 2.09
N LEU A 337 -13.06 5.57 3.40
CA LEU A 337 -13.49 6.60 4.35
C LEU A 337 -12.77 7.93 4.14
N LEU A 338 -11.49 7.91 3.77
CA LEU A 338 -10.70 9.09 3.45
C LEU A 338 -11.18 9.79 2.16
N ILE A 339 -11.46 9.04 1.10
CA ILE A 339 -12.03 9.57 -0.15
C ILE A 339 -13.39 10.20 0.13
N ASP A 340 -14.22 9.59 0.98
CA ASP A 340 -15.51 10.13 1.41
C ASP A 340 -15.36 11.47 2.20
N GLN A 341 -14.15 11.86 2.63
CA GLN A 341 -13.85 13.18 3.22
C GLN A 341 -13.45 14.26 2.19
N ILE A 342 -13.42 13.92 0.90
CA ILE A 342 -13.11 14.86 -0.20
C ILE A 342 -14.43 15.45 -0.71
N PRO A 343 -14.58 16.79 -0.78
CA PRO A 343 -15.75 17.41 -1.38
C PRO A 343 -15.91 16.97 -2.85
N PRO A 344 -17.14 16.82 -3.38
CA PRO A 344 -17.36 16.26 -4.70
C PRO A 344 -16.85 17.12 -5.89
N PHE A 345 -16.25 18.30 -5.65
CA PHE A 345 -15.59 19.19 -6.62
C PHE A 345 -16.13 19.13 -8.08
N GLY A 346 -17.44 19.11 -8.28
CA GLY A 346 -18.06 18.85 -9.58
C GLY A 346 -18.26 17.36 -9.85
N ASP A 347 -17.44 16.78 -10.74
CA ASP A 347 -17.53 15.38 -11.18
C ASP A 347 -17.05 14.44 -10.04
N PRO A 348 -17.95 13.67 -9.39
CA PRO A 348 -17.57 12.75 -8.31
C PRO A 348 -16.78 11.54 -8.82
N ASP A 349 -16.83 11.24 -10.12
CA ASP A 349 -16.15 10.10 -10.72
C ASP A 349 -14.66 10.39 -11.00
N ARG A 350 -14.17 11.60 -10.64
CA ARG A 350 -12.73 11.95 -10.71
C ARG A 350 -11.86 11.18 -9.73
N ILE A 351 -12.45 10.59 -8.69
CA ILE A 351 -11.74 9.66 -7.79
C ILE A 351 -12.53 8.36 -7.74
N SER A 352 -11.90 7.26 -8.11
CA SER A 352 -12.50 5.94 -8.02
C SER A 352 -11.70 5.03 -7.09
N LEU A 353 -12.42 4.22 -6.30
CA LEU A 353 -11.84 3.13 -5.52
C LEU A 353 -12.19 1.80 -6.19
N LYS A 354 -11.17 0.98 -6.42
CA LYS A 354 -11.26 -0.37 -6.98
C LYS A 354 -10.65 -1.35 -5.99
N VAL A 355 -11.37 -2.43 -5.71
CA VAL A 355 -10.91 -3.49 -4.82
C VAL A 355 -10.84 -4.79 -5.62
N TYR A 356 -9.76 -5.53 -5.44
CA TYR A 356 -9.43 -6.75 -6.19
C TYR A 356 -9.18 -7.93 -5.23
N ASP A 357 -9.14 -9.14 -5.77
CA ASP A 357 -8.66 -10.30 -5.01
C ASP A 357 -7.18 -10.14 -4.64
N GLY A 358 -6.84 -10.60 -3.44
CA GLY A 358 -5.49 -10.48 -2.87
C GLY A 358 -5.41 -9.41 -1.80
N GLY A 359 -4.19 -9.16 -1.31
CA GLY A 359 -3.93 -8.12 -0.32
C GLY A 359 -3.12 -6.95 -0.87
N HIS A 360 -2.11 -6.48 -0.14
CA HIS A 360 -1.35 -5.25 -0.39
C HIS A 360 -0.69 -5.15 -1.76
N MET A 361 -0.31 -6.29 -2.34
CA MET A 361 0.19 -6.40 -3.72
C MET A 361 -0.81 -7.21 -4.55
N PRO A 362 -2.00 -6.68 -4.88
CA PRO A 362 -3.06 -7.48 -5.48
C PRO A 362 -2.66 -8.02 -6.86
N TYR A 363 -1.73 -7.35 -7.55
CA TYR A 363 -1.17 -7.75 -8.83
C TYR A 363 -0.31 -9.03 -8.80
N LEU A 364 -0.03 -9.59 -7.62
CA LEU A 364 0.55 -10.94 -7.53
C LEU A 364 -0.43 -12.01 -8.02
N ARG A 365 -1.74 -11.74 -7.98
CA ARG A 365 -2.76 -12.60 -8.57
C ARG A 365 -2.99 -12.24 -10.03
N ASP A 366 -3.03 -13.23 -10.90
CA ASP A 366 -3.12 -13.03 -12.35
C ASP A 366 -4.40 -12.29 -12.77
N GLN A 367 -5.56 -12.67 -12.22
CA GLN A 367 -6.84 -12.02 -12.55
C GLN A 367 -6.88 -10.56 -12.08
N SER A 368 -6.43 -10.31 -10.84
CA SER A 368 -6.33 -8.96 -10.28
C SER A 368 -5.36 -8.09 -11.08
N ARG A 369 -4.20 -8.63 -11.48
CA ARG A 369 -3.22 -7.90 -12.30
C ARG A 369 -3.80 -7.49 -13.66
N ALA A 370 -4.48 -8.40 -14.35
CA ALA A 370 -5.13 -8.11 -15.63
C ALA A 370 -6.21 -7.03 -15.48
N ALA A 371 -7.04 -7.11 -14.42
CA ALA A 371 -8.08 -6.13 -14.13
C ALA A 371 -7.50 -4.75 -13.77
N MET A 372 -6.44 -4.71 -12.96
CA MET A 372 -5.73 -3.47 -12.62
C MET A 372 -5.13 -2.80 -13.86
N ARG A 373 -4.52 -3.57 -14.76
CA ARG A 373 -4.03 -3.05 -16.03
C ARG A 373 -5.15 -2.39 -16.84
N GLU A 374 -6.31 -3.05 -16.92
CA GLU A 374 -7.44 -2.53 -17.69
C GLU A 374 -8.02 -1.24 -17.08
N ASP A 375 -8.14 -1.16 -15.75
CA ASP A 375 -8.60 0.06 -15.09
C ASP A 375 -7.57 1.21 -15.18
N ALA A 376 -6.27 0.91 -15.15
CA ALA A 376 -5.23 1.89 -15.45
C ALA A 376 -5.31 2.38 -16.90
N ARG A 377 -5.49 1.48 -17.88
CA ARG A 377 -5.62 1.83 -19.30
C ARG A 377 -6.81 2.78 -19.53
N LYS A 378 -7.97 2.53 -18.90
CA LYS A 378 -9.14 3.43 -18.99
C LYS A 378 -8.82 4.84 -18.47
N LEU A 379 -8.15 4.94 -17.33
CA LEU A 379 -7.72 6.23 -16.79
C LEU A 379 -6.84 7.00 -17.79
N PHE A 380 -5.87 6.33 -18.40
CA PHE A 380 -4.93 6.95 -19.34
C PHE A 380 -5.60 7.36 -20.66
N GLU A 381 -6.63 6.62 -21.09
CA GLU A 381 -7.45 6.94 -22.27
C GLU A 381 -8.56 7.97 -21.99
N GLY A 382 -8.71 8.42 -20.74
CA GLY A 382 -9.75 9.37 -20.32
C GLY A 382 -11.17 8.79 -20.36
N LYS A 383 -11.32 7.48 -20.12
CA LYS A 383 -12.60 6.74 -20.14
C LYS A 383 -13.13 6.41 -18.76
#